data_AF-R7RS51-F1
#
_entry.id   AF-R7RS51-F1
#
_cell.length_a   1.000
_cell.length_b   1.000
_cell.length_c   1.000
_cell.angle_alpha   90.00
_cell.angle_beta   90.00
_cell.angle_gamma   90.00
#
_symmetry.space_group_name_H-M   'P 1'
#
loop_
_entity.id
_entity.type
_entity.pdbx_description
1 polymer ?
#
loop_
_entity_poly.entity_id
_entity_poly.type
_entity_poly.pdbx_seq_one_letter_code
_entity_poly.pdbx_strand_id
1 'polypeptide(L)' 'MQLDIVQILKIAVFGIILAVLDKILDSMGKEDIAAMVSIIGLVMILLMTIGYMSNLFKSLVTMFHL' A
#
# COMPACT_ATOMS: atom_id res chain seq x y z
N MET A 1 -21.08 -1.85 4.86
CA MET A 1 -20.92 -0.58 4.11
C MET A 1 -19.91 0.40 4.73
N GLN A 2 -19.09 0.05 5.73
CA GLN A 2 -18.04 0.95 6.28
C GLN A 2 -16.60 0.45 6.06
N LEU A 3 -16.41 -0.70 5.40
CA LEU A 3 -15.10 -1.36 5.34
C LEU A 3 -14.21 -0.82 4.19
N ASP A 4 -14.80 -0.35 3.09
CA ASP A 4 -14.07 -0.06 1.86
C ASP A 4 -13.22 1.22 1.94
N ILE A 5 -13.75 2.29 2.55
CA ILE A 5 -13.03 3.56 2.76
C ILE A 5 -11.85 3.40 3.72
N VAL A 6 -11.98 2.55 4.74
CA VAL A 6 -10.91 2.29 5.71
C VAL A 6 -9.73 1.60 5.03
N GLN A 7 -9.98 0.73 4.04
CA GLN A 7 -8.91 0.05 3.30
C GLN A 7 -8.15 1.02 2.39
N ILE A 8 -8.85 1.93 1.70
CA ILE A 8 -8.21 2.96 0.86
C ILE A 8 -7.39 3.93 1.71
N LEU A 9 -7.93 4.37 2.86
CA LEU A 9 -7.21 5.22 3.81
C LEU A 9 -5.93 4.56 4.34
N LYS A 10 -5.96 3.24 4.59
CA LYS A 10 -4.76 2.50 5.00
C LYS A 10 -3.65 2.60 3.96
N ILE A 11 -3.94 2.37 2.68
CA ILE A 11 -2.92 2.46 1.61
C ILE A 11 -2.34 3.88 1.51
N ALA A 12 -3.18 4.92 1.62
CA ALA A 12 -2.74 6.30 1.60
C ALA A 12 -1.77 6.62 2.76
N VAL A 13 -2.03 6.10 3.96
CA VAL A 13 -1.14 6.25 5.12
C VAL A 13 0.21 5.60 4.86
N PHE A 14 0.26 4.39 4.29
CA PHE A 14 1.53 3.75 3.91
C PHE A 14 2.33 4.58 2.90
N GLY A 15 1.66 5.20 1.93
CA GLY A 15 2.30 6.12 0.97
C GLY A 15 2.95 7.32 1.63
N ILE A 16 2.28 7.94 2.62
CA ILE A 16 2.84 9.06 3.40
C ILE A 16 4.06 8.61 4.20
N ILE A 17 3.98 7.46 4.87
CA ILE A 17 5.10 6.91 5.65
C ILE A 17 6.32 6.66 4.76
N LEU A 18 6.12 6.06 3.58
CA LEU A 18 7.21 5.82 2.62
C LEU A 18 7.85 7.12 2.14
N ALA A 19 7.05 8.12 1.79
CA ALA A 19 7.56 9.42 1.36
C ALA A 19 8.36 10.14 2.47
N VAL A 20 7.94 9.99 3.73
CA VAL A 20 8.68 10.51 4.89
C VAL A 20 9.98 9.74 5.09
N LEU A 21 9.95 8.41 4.96
CA LEU A 21 11.14 7.56 5.13
C LEU A 21 12.20 7.86 4.06
N ASP A 22 11.77 8.04 2.81
CA ASP A 22 12.63 8.42 1.68
C ASP A 22 13.34 9.75 1.98
N LYS A 23 12.59 10.80 2.39
CA LYS A 23 13.17 12.09 2.80
C LYS A 23 14.15 11.98 3.98
N ILE A 24 13.86 11.12 4.96
CA ILE A 24 14.75 10.91 6.11
C ILE A 24 16.04 10.23 5.65
N LEU A 25 15.97 9.20 4.80
CA LEU A 25 17.14 8.51 4.26
C LEU A 25 18.01 9.44 3.41
N ASP A 26 17.37 10.27 2.59
CA ASP A 26 18.02 11.28 1.77
C ASP A 26 18.73 12.33 2.64
N SER A 27 18.06 12.80 3.70
CA SER A 27 18.66 13.74 4.67
C SER A 27 19.87 13.18 5.44
N MET A 28 20.01 11.86 5.51
CA MET A 28 21.16 11.19 6.11
C MET A 28 22.31 10.95 5.12
N GLY A 29 22.18 11.40 3.87
CA GLY A 29 23.16 11.18 2.81
C GLY A 29 23.20 9.75 2.29
N LYS A 30 22.11 8.96 2.49
CA LYS A 30 22.01 7.56 2.05
C LYS A 30 21.09 7.45 0.83
N GLU A 31 21.40 8.20 -0.24
CA GLU A 31 20.62 8.25 -1.49
C GLU A 31 20.36 6.86 -2.09
N ASP A 32 21.37 5.99 -2.12
CA ASP A 32 21.22 4.62 -2.67
C ASP A 32 20.16 3.82 -1.89
N ILE A 33 20.10 3.98 -0.57
CA ILE A 33 19.13 3.27 0.27
C ILE A 33 17.75 3.90 0.13
N ALA A 34 17.65 5.23 0.02
CA ALA A 34 16.39 5.93 -0.24
C ALA A 34 15.75 5.40 -1.54
N ALA A 35 16.52 5.34 -2.63
CA ALA A 35 16.06 4.80 -3.90
C ALA A 35 15.57 3.34 -3.80
N MET A 36 16.33 2.47 -3.12
CA MET A 36 15.91 1.08 -2.89
C MET A 36 14.62 0.98 -2.07
N VAL A 37 14.49 1.80 -1.02
CA VAL A 37 13.30 1.85 -0.15
C VAL A 37 12.08 2.33 -0.92
N SER A 38 12.22 3.33 -1.79
CA SER A 38 11.14 3.79 -2.66
C SER A 38 10.63 2.69 -3.60
N ILE A 39 11.53 1.91 -4.21
CA ILE A 39 11.16 0.76 -5.07
C ILE A 39 10.45 -0.33 -4.24
N ILE A 40 11.01 -0.70 -3.09
CA ILE A 40 10.41 -1.70 -2.18
C ILE A 40 9.04 -1.25 -1.70
N GLY A 41 8.91 0.03 -1.35
CA GLY A 41 7.66 0.64 -0.92
C GLY A 41 6.58 0.57 -1.99
N LEU A 42 6.95 0.84 -3.24
CA LEU A 42 6.04 0.72 -4.38
C LEU A 42 5.57 -0.72 -4.57
N VAL A 43 6.49 -1.70 -4.54
CA VAL A 43 6.13 -3.13 -4.62
C VAL A 43 5.23 -3.54 -3.46
N MET A 44 5.50 -3.08 -2.24
CA MET A 44 4.68 -3.35 -1.06
C MET A 44 3.24 -2.84 -1.23
N ILE A 45 3.06 -1.61 -1.72
CA ILE A 45 1.73 -1.03 -2.00
C ILE A 45 0.98 -1.86 -3.04
N LEU A 46 1.65 -2.32 -4.10
CA LEU A 46 1.04 -3.16 -5.13
C LEU A 46 0.55 -4.49 -4.55
N LEU A 47 1.35 -5.16 -3.72
CA LEU A 47 0.96 -6.41 -3.06
C LEU A 47 -0.25 -6.23 -2.13
N MET A 48 -0.27 -5.14 -1.35
CA MET A 48 -1.41 -4.82 -0.50
C MET A 48 -2.68 -4.60 -1.32
N THR A 49 -2.57 -3.88 -2.44
CA THR A 49 -3.69 -3.59 -3.35
C THR A 49 -4.28 -4.88 -3.93
N ILE A 50 -3.43 -5.83 -4.34
CA ILE A 50 -3.87 -7.14 -4.83
C ILE A 50 -4.66 -7.90 -3.76
N GLY A 51 -4.19 -7.89 -2.51
CA GLY A 51 -4.88 -8.53 -1.39
C GLY A 51 -6.29 -7.97 -1.17
N TYR A 52 -6.45 -6.65 -1.24
CA TYR A 52 -7.76 -6.01 -1.14
C TYR A 52 -8.66 -6.34 -2.33
N MET A 53 -8.13 -6.31 -3.55
CA MET A 53 -8.87 -6.69 -4.75
C MET A 53 -9.37 -8.13 -4.66
N SER A 54 -8.56 -9.06 -4.14
CA SER A 54 -8.96 -10.46 -3.91
C SER A 54 -10.13 -10.57 -2.93
N ASN A 55 -10.14 -9.78 -1.86
CA ASN A 55 -11.23 -9.78 -0.89
C ASN A 55 -12.53 -9.24 -1.49
N LEU A 56 -12.45 -8.19 -2.31
CA LEU A 56 -13.62 -7.69 -3.03
C LEU A 56 -14.14 -8.73 -4.01
N PHE A 57 -13.26 -9.39 -4.75
CA PHE A 57 -13.66 -10.44 -5.69
C PHE A 57 -14.31 -11.63 -5.00
N LYS A 58 -13.78 -12.07 -3.84
CA LYS A 58 -14.43 -13.09 -3.00
C LYS A 58 -15.81 -12.65 -2.55
N SER A 59 -15.96 -11.41 -2.08
CA SER A 59 -17.25 -10.87 -1.67
C SER A 59 -18.26 -10.86 -2.83
N LEU A 60 -17.82 -10.48 -4.04
CA LEU A 60 -18.65 -10.55 -5.25
C LEU A 60 -19.08 -11.99 -5.52
N VAL A 61 -18.14 -12.93 -5.59
CA VAL A 61 -18.44 -14.36 -5.83
C VAL A 61 -19.40 -14.91 -4.79
N THR A 62 -19.23 -14.57 -3.50
CA THR A 62 -20.14 -14.98 -2.43
C THR A 62 -21.56 -14.45 -2.63
N MET A 63 -21.73 -13.20 -3.10
CA MET A 63 -23.06 -12.64 -3.37
C MET A 63 -23.75 -13.27 -4.59
N PHE A 64 -22.99 -13.78 -5.57
CA PHE A 64 -23.55 -14.45 -6.75
C PHE A 64 -23.77 -15.97 -6.56
N HIS A 65 -23.17 -16.58 -5.52
CA HIS A 65 -23.31 -18.01 -5.21
C HIS A 65 -24.25 -18.31 -4.02
N LEU A 66 -24.81 -17.29 -3.38
CA LEU A 66 -25.90 -17.39 -2.39
C LEU A 66 -27.23 -16.99 -3.04
#